data_AF-A0AAI8KDN0-F1
#
_entry.id   AF-A0AAI8KDN0-F1
#
_cell.length_a   1.000
_cell.length_b   1.000
_cell.length_c   1.000
_cell.angle_alpha   90.00
_cell.angle_beta   90.00
_cell.angle_gamma   90.00
#
_symmetry.space_group_name_H-M   'P 1'
#
loop_
_entity.id
_entity.type
_entity.pdbx_description
1 polymer ?
#
loop_
_entity_poly.entity_id
_entity_poly.type
_entity_poly.pdbx_seq_one_letter_code
_entity_poly.pdbx_strand_id
1 'polypeptide(L)'
;MSRLFAKPLPGGSFLMLLLFVGVLGSAIAVSYSAHWNRQLLNTLYNELSERDKAQAEWGRLILEQSTWTAHSRIESLASGQLKMRVPNADEVRMVTP
;
A
#
# COMPACT_ATOMS: atom_id res chain seq x y z
N MET A 1 -46.53 -35.30 -43.41
CA MET A 1 -45.17 -35.82 -43.11
C MET A 1 -44.89 -35.57 -41.64
N SER A 2 -45.06 -36.61 -40.85
CA SER A 2 -45.41 -36.53 -39.44
C SER A 2 -44.30 -37.09 -38.56
N ARG A 3 -44.09 -36.41 -37.43
CA ARG A 3 -43.47 -36.90 -36.19
C ARG A 3 -41.94 -36.97 -36.24
N LEU A 4 -41.36 -35.79 -36.01
CA LEU A 4 -40.05 -35.66 -35.35
C LEU A 4 -40.01 -36.62 -34.18
N PHE A 5 -39.11 -37.58 -34.28
CA PHE A 5 -38.85 -38.64 -33.33
C PHE A 5 -38.32 -38.03 -32.02
N ALA A 6 -39.22 -37.55 -31.18
CA ALA A 6 -38.91 -37.22 -29.79
C ALA A 6 -38.73 -38.53 -29.03
N LYS A 7 -37.55 -39.12 -29.19
CA LYS A 7 -37.08 -40.24 -28.36
C LYS A 7 -37.12 -39.75 -26.90
N PRO A 8 -37.74 -40.47 -25.95
CA PRO A 8 -37.84 -39.99 -24.58
C PRO A 8 -36.41 -39.77 -24.06
N LEU A 9 -36.14 -38.53 -23.65
CA LEU A 9 -34.85 -38.16 -23.09
C LEU A 9 -34.57 -39.10 -21.91
N PRO A 10 -33.37 -39.72 -21.82
CA PRO A 10 -33.04 -40.57 -20.68
C PRO A 10 -33.19 -39.76 -19.39
N GLY A 11 -33.65 -40.38 -18.29
CA GLY A 11 -33.99 -39.68 -17.05
C GLY A 11 -32.87 -38.79 -16.47
N GLY A 12 -31.62 -39.01 -16.86
CA GLY A 12 -30.48 -38.16 -16.51
C GLY A 12 -30.34 -36.85 -17.30
N SER A 13 -31.09 -36.65 -18.38
CA SER A 13 -30.99 -35.47 -19.25
C SER A 13 -31.38 -34.18 -18.52
N PHE A 14 -32.37 -34.24 -17.62
CA PHE A 14 -32.76 -33.11 -16.78
C PHE A 14 -31.64 -32.70 -15.82
N LEU A 15 -30.98 -33.69 -15.20
CA LEU A 15 -29.85 -33.46 -14.30
C LEU A 15 -28.66 -32.84 -15.04
N MET A 16 -28.38 -33.31 -16.26
CA MET A 16 -27.35 -32.71 -17.11
C MET A 16 -27.65 -31.26 -17.49
N LEU A 17 -28.91 -30.95 -17.83
CA LEU A 17 -29.33 -29.58 -18.15
C LEU A 17 -29.20 -28.67 -16.93
N LEU A 18 -29.59 -29.14 -15.75
CA LEU A 18 -29.45 -28.38 -14.50
C LEU A 18 -27.98 -28.09 -14.16
N LEU A 19 -27.10 -29.09 -14.32
CA LEU A 19 -25.65 -28.89 -14.15
C LEU A 19 -25.09 -27.89 -15.17
N PHE A 20 -25.53 -27.97 -16.43
CA PHE A 20 -25.10 -27.04 -17.47
C PHE A 20 -25.47 -25.59 -17.14
N VAL A 21 -26.72 -25.37 -16.70
CA VAL A 21 -27.17 -24.05 -16.24
C VAL A 21 -26.39 -23.59 -15.00
N GLY A 22 -26.11 -24.50 -14.07
CA GLY A 22 -25.28 -24.21 -12.90
C GLY A 22 -23.86 -23.76 -13.26
N VAL A 23 -23.22 -24.41 -14.23
CA VAL A 23 -21.90 -24.02 -14.73
C VAL A 23 -21.95 -22.66 -15.42
N LEU A 24 -22.97 -22.41 -16.25
CA LEU A 24 -23.16 -21.10 -16.89
C LEU A 24 -23.32 -19.98 -15.84
N GLY A 25 -24.16 -20.21 -14.84
CA GLY A 25 -24.36 -19.27 -13.73
C GLY A 25 -23.08 -19.01 -12.96
N SER A 26 -22.31 -20.05 -12.66
CA SER A 26 -21.01 -19.94 -12.00
C SER A 26 -20.01 -19.12 -12.81
N ALA A 27 -19.91 -19.37 -14.12
CA ALA A 27 -19.00 -18.63 -15.00
C ALA A 27 -19.31 -17.12 -15.02
N ILE A 28 -20.59 -16.76 -15.10
CA ILE A 28 -21.03 -15.36 -15.05
C ILE A 28 -20.75 -14.76 -13.67
N ALA A 29 -21.09 -15.47 -12.60
CA ALA A 29 -20.89 -15.00 -11.23
C ALA A 29 -19.41 -14.75 -10.91
N VAL A 30 -18.51 -15.64 -11.32
CA VAL A 30 -17.06 -15.49 -11.14
C VAL A 30 -16.53 -14.29 -11.92
N SER A 31 -16.93 -14.13 -13.18
CA SER A 31 -16.53 -12.98 -14.00
C SER A 31 -17.02 -11.65 -13.40
N TYR A 32 -18.27 -11.62 -12.94
CA TYR A 32 -18.86 -10.46 -12.29
C TYR A 32 -18.16 -10.10 -10.98
N SER A 33 -17.88 -11.09 -10.14
CA SER A 33 -17.12 -10.91 -8.90
C SER A 33 -15.71 -10.36 -9.18
N ALA A 34 -15.03 -10.88 -10.20
CA ALA A 34 -13.72 -10.37 -10.60
C ALA A 34 -13.78 -8.91 -11.09
N HIS A 35 -14.83 -8.53 -11.82
CA HIS A 35 -15.02 -7.15 -12.27
C HIS A 35 -15.26 -6.21 -11.08
N TRP A 36 -16.16 -6.58 -10.16
CA TRP A 36 -16.44 -5.82 -8.95
C TRP A 36 -15.21 -5.68 -8.06
N ASN A 37 -14.44 -6.75 -7.90
CA ASN A 37 -13.21 -6.73 -7.12
C ASN A 37 -12.21 -5.73 -7.71
N ARG A 38 -12.02 -5.72 -9.03
CA ARG A 38 -11.14 -4.73 -9.70
C ARG A 38 -11.61 -3.31 -9.46
N GLN A 39 -12.92 -3.06 -9.52
CA GLN A 39 -13.46 -1.72 -9.29
C GLN A 39 -13.24 -1.26 -7.85
N LEU A 40 -13.47 -2.14 -6.87
CA LEU A 40 -13.25 -1.84 -5.45
C LEU A 40 -11.78 -1.61 -5.13
N LEU A 41 -10.89 -2.42 -5.71
CA LEU A 41 -9.44 -2.23 -5.59
C LEU A 41 -8.99 -0.89 -6.17
N ASN A 42 -9.51 -0.48 -7.33
CA ASN A 42 -9.15 0.82 -7.91
C ASN A 42 -9.50 1.99 -6.99
N THR A 43 -10.67 1.95 -6.36
CA THR A 43 -11.07 2.98 -5.38
C THR A 43 -10.12 2.99 -4.18
N LEU A 44 -9.76 1.81 -3.66
CA LEU A 44 -8.82 1.69 -2.55
C LEU A 44 -7.41 2.20 -2.91
N TYR A 45 -6.92 1.91 -4.12
CA TYR A 45 -5.63 2.40 -4.59
C TYR A 45 -5.58 3.92 -4.75
N ASN A 46 -6.70 4.56 -5.11
CA ASN A 46 -6.76 6.02 -5.20
C ASN A 46 -6.53 6.67 -3.83
N GLU A 47 -7.26 6.25 -2.81
CA GLU A 47 -7.09 6.73 -1.43
C GLU A 47 -5.70 6.43 -0.87
N LEU A 48 -5.18 5.24 -1.19
CA LEU A 48 -3.83 4.86 -0.77
C LEU A 48 -2.77 5.75 -1.43
N SER A 49 -2.96 6.12 -2.71
CA SER A 49 -2.04 7.01 -3.42
C SER A 49 -1.96 8.40 -2.78
N GLU A 50 -3.09 8.93 -2.29
CA GLU A 50 -3.08 10.21 -1.56
C GLU A 50 -2.33 10.09 -0.23
N ARG A 51 -2.56 9.01 0.52
CA ARG A 51 -1.81 8.73 1.76
C ARG A 51 -0.32 8.58 1.51
N ASP A 52 0.08 7.86 0.48
CA ASP A 52 1.49 7.64 0.14
C ASP A 52 2.20 8.96 -0.21
N LYS A 53 1.54 9.86 -0.94
CA LYS A 53 2.08 11.21 -1.22
C LYS A 53 2.31 12.00 0.07
N ALA A 54 1.32 12.04 0.96
CA ALA A 54 1.45 12.75 2.24
C ALA A 54 2.57 12.15 3.11
N GLN A 55 2.70 10.82 3.12
CA GLN A 55 3.77 10.15 3.87
C GLN A 55 5.16 10.43 3.29
N ALA A 56 5.29 10.53 1.96
CA ALA A 56 6.54 10.92 1.32
C ALA A 56 6.92 12.36 1.65
N GLU A 57 5.97 13.30 1.61
CA GLU A 57 6.20 14.69 2.03
C GLU A 57 6.62 14.78 3.50
N TRP A 58 5.94 14.05 4.38
CA TRP A 58 6.30 14.00 5.79
C TRP A 58 7.72 13.44 6.01
N GLY A 59 8.09 12.37 5.30
CA GLY A 59 9.45 11.83 5.34
C GLY A 59 10.50 12.84 4.89
N ARG A 60 10.21 13.60 3.83
CA ARG A 60 11.07 14.69 3.36
C ARG A 60 11.20 15.80 4.43
N LEU A 61 10.10 16.23 5.04
CA LEU A 61 10.13 17.24 6.10
C LEU A 61 10.93 16.78 7.32
N ILE A 62 10.87 15.50 7.68
CA ILE A 62 11.69 14.94 8.77
C ILE A 62 13.18 14.97 8.42
N LEU A 63 13.54 14.65 7.18
CA LEU A 63 14.93 14.74 6.73
C LEU A 63 15.42 16.19 6.74
N GLU A 64 14.56 17.14 6.34
CA GLU A 64 14.84 18.57 6.46
C GLU A 64 15.02 18.96 7.94
N GLN A 65 14.13 18.53 8.84
CA GLN A 65 14.21 18.88 10.27
C GLN A 65 15.40 18.24 11.00
N SER A 66 15.74 16.98 10.70
CA SER A 66 16.86 16.27 11.32
C SER A 66 18.20 16.94 10.98
N THR A 67 18.31 17.51 9.78
CA THR A 67 19.48 18.28 9.35
C THR A 67 19.65 19.58 10.16
N TRP A 68 18.55 20.19 10.63
CA TRP A 68 18.59 21.48 11.35
C TRP A 68 18.69 21.33 12.87
N THR A 69 18.19 20.22 13.43
CA THR A 69 17.91 20.15 14.88
C THR A 69 19.11 19.70 15.73
N ALA A 70 20.03 18.89 15.19
CA ALA A 70 21.12 18.31 15.99
C ALA A 70 22.39 19.17 16.08
N HIS A 71 22.80 19.85 15.01
CA HIS A 71 24.10 20.55 14.97
C HIS A 71 23.95 22.06 15.18
N SER A 72 23.12 22.73 14.37
CA SER A 72 23.00 24.19 14.37
C SER A 72 22.44 24.76 15.68
N ARG A 73 21.45 24.10 16.30
CA ARG A 73 20.82 24.60 17.53
C ARG A 73 21.71 24.46 18.76
N ILE A 74 22.50 23.39 18.84
CA ILE A 74 23.44 23.19 19.96
C ILE A 74 24.64 24.12 19.81
N GLU A 75 25.17 24.24 18.59
CA GLU A 75 26.33 25.09 18.29
C GLU A 75 26.03 26.58 18.48
N SER A 76 24.86 27.07 18.05
CA SER A 76 24.43 28.45 18.28
C SER A 76 24.19 28.76 19.76
N LEU A 77 23.63 27.82 20.54
CA LEU A 77 23.44 28.00 21.97
C LEU A 77 24.79 27.99 22.71
N ALA A 78 25.70 27.09 22.34
CA ALA A 78 27.03 26.97 22.94
C ALA A 78 27.92 28.18 22.63
N SER A 79 27.92 28.66 21.39
CA SER A 79 28.69 29.84 20.98
C SER A 79 28.07 31.15 21.49
N GLY A 80 26.75 31.31 21.40
CA GLY A 80 26.04 32.54 21.73
C GLY A 80 25.79 32.76 23.23
N GLN A 81 25.34 31.74 23.96
CA GLN A 81 25.01 31.87 25.39
C GLN A 81 26.16 31.44 26.30
N LEU A 82 26.90 30.39 25.95
CA LEU A 82 28.01 29.90 26.78
C LEU A 82 29.39 30.43 26.37
N LYS A 83 29.50 31.23 25.29
CA LYS A 83 30.79 31.72 24.74
C LYS A 83 31.82 30.60 24.54
N MET A 84 31.38 29.38 24.27
CA MET A 84 32.29 28.26 24.05
C MET A 84 32.99 28.45 22.71
N ARG A 85 34.33 28.52 22.74
CA ARG A 85 35.19 28.39 21.56
C ARG A 85 35.78 26.99 21.52
N VAL A 86 36.08 26.50 20.33
CA VAL A 86 36.90 25.28 20.19
C VAL A 86 38.29 25.58 20.76
N PRO A 87 38.76 24.87 21.80
CA PRO A 87 40.05 25.10 22.41
C PRO A 87 41.18 24.68 21.44
N ASN A 88 42.27 25.45 21.44
CA ASN A 88 43.45 25.12 20.63
C ASN A 88 44.20 23.92 21.24
N ALA A 89 45.02 23.24 20.44
CA ALA A 89 45.68 21.98 20.81
C ALA A 89 46.56 22.07 22.08
N ASP A 90 47.00 23.28 22.43
CA ASP A 90 47.79 23.65 23.60
C ASP A 90 46.98 23.74 24.91
N GLU A 91 45.64 23.82 24.85
CA GLU A 91 44.75 23.86 26.03
C GLU A 91 44.16 22.48 26.40
N VAL A 92 44.46 21.42 25.63
CA VAL A 92 43.90 20.07 25.84
C VAL A 92 44.81 19.24 26.75
N ARG A 93 44.37 19.01 28.00
CA ARG A 93 45.05 18.11 28.94
C ARG A 93 44.30 16.79 29.05
N MET A 94 44.87 15.73 28.48
CA MET A 94 44.35 14.36 28.66
C MET A 94 44.64 13.88 30.08
N VAL A 95 43.59 13.45 30.77
CA VAL A 95 43.71 12.79 32.08
C VAL A 95 43.33 11.33 31.88
N THR A 96 44.29 10.44 32.03
CA THR A 96 44.04 8.98 32.05
C THR A 96 43.36 8.59 33.36
N PRO A 97 42.42 7.61 33.32
CA PRO A 97 41.60 7.21 34.46
C PRO A 97 42.41 6.67 35.64
#